data_AF-A0A6P0U512-F1
#
_entry.id   AF-A0A6P0U512-F1
#
_cell.length_a   1.000
_cell.length_b   1.000
_cell.length_c   1.000
_cell.angle_alpha   90.00
_cell.angle_beta   90.00
_cell.angle_gamma   90.00
#
_symmetry.space_group_name_H-M   'P 1'
#
loop_
_entity.id
_entity.type
_entity.pdbx_description
1 polymer ?
#
loop_
_entity_poly.entity_id
_entity_poly.type
_entity_poly.pdbx_seq_one_letter_code
_entity_poly.pdbx_strand_id
1 'polypeptide(L)'
;VRISEKRIVGKGHIKLTLIEGEIIQAIAWRWGDYFPLPSVVDIAYKMRENTWNGQSNIELELLGVRLPMEVSRNSQTSPENFPQKVEFYYNNRPYTCSLYQMGDVQELRIRNSRGEVLAIQKGQKIGLLGKTRNNAKQVNVSDARFFNLIKEAMSALKL
;
A
#
# COMPACT_ATOMS: atom_id res chain seq x y z
N VAL A 1 6.50 2.62 11.46
CA VAL A 1 6.71 1.69 12.60
C VAL A 1 6.78 0.21 12.19
N ARG A 2 7.62 -0.60 12.87
CA ARG A 2 7.69 -2.06 12.71
C ARG A 2 6.94 -2.77 13.84
N ILE A 3 6.21 -3.84 13.54
CA ILE A 3 5.58 -4.72 14.53
C ILE A 3 6.53 -5.90 14.82
N SER A 4 6.98 -6.03 16.07
CA SER A 4 7.81 -7.17 16.51
C SER A 4 6.96 -8.33 17.03
N GLU A 5 5.87 -8.04 17.74
CA GLU A 5 4.95 -9.05 18.26
C GLU A 5 3.49 -8.62 18.05
N LYS A 6 2.61 -9.60 17.85
CA LYS A 6 1.17 -9.39 17.69
C LYS A 6 0.39 -10.59 18.20
N ARG A 7 -0.68 -10.34 18.97
CA ARG A 7 -1.58 -11.38 19.49
C ARG A 7 -2.99 -10.87 19.69
N ILE A 8 -3.96 -11.77 19.60
CA ILE A 8 -5.35 -11.46 20.00
C ILE A 8 -5.46 -11.57 21.53
N VAL A 9 -6.16 -10.64 22.17
CA VAL A 9 -6.44 -10.63 23.60
C VAL A 9 -7.92 -10.34 23.87
N GLY A 10 -8.46 -10.92 24.94
CA GLY A 10 -9.84 -10.68 25.38
C GLY A 10 -10.87 -10.95 24.29
N LYS A 11 -11.82 -10.03 24.12
CA LYS A 11 -12.94 -10.14 23.17
C LYS A 11 -12.55 -9.62 21.77
N GLY A 12 -11.50 -10.21 21.18
CA GLY A 12 -11.07 -9.89 19.82
C GLY A 12 -10.34 -8.55 19.69
N HIS A 13 -9.53 -8.17 20.68
CA HIS A 13 -8.63 -7.02 20.57
C HIS A 13 -7.26 -7.48 20.11
N ILE A 14 -6.48 -6.62 19.48
CA ILE A 14 -5.10 -6.94 19.11
C ILE A 14 -4.16 -6.20 20.06
N LYS A 15 -3.25 -6.92 20.69
CA LYS A 15 -2.11 -6.35 21.43
C LYS A 15 -0.85 -6.49 20.57
N LEU A 16 -0.10 -5.41 20.45
CA LEU A 16 1.10 -5.30 19.62
C LEU A 16 2.29 -4.82 20.44
N THR A 17 3.48 -5.24 20.00
CA THR A 17 4.76 -4.63 20.38
C THR A 17 5.34 -3.95 19.14
N LEU A 18 5.58 -2.64 19.25
CA LEU A 18 6.01 -1.78 18.16
C LEU A 18 7.47 -1.36 18.36
N ILE A 19 8.20 -1.18 17.26
CA ILE A 19 9.58 -0.68 17.24
C ILE A 19 9.66 0.54 16.31
N GLU A 20 9.95 1.70 16.90
CA GLU A 20 10.20 2.98 16.20
C GLU A 20 11.14 3.86 17.05
N GLY A 21 12.45 3.63 16.94
CA GLY A 21 13.45 4.20 17.85
C GLY A 21 13.44 3.54 19.24
N GLU A 22 12.25 3.34 19.82
CA GLU A 22 12.00 2.66 21.09
C GLU A 22 10.98 1.53 20.94
N ILE A 23 10.92 0.66 21.95
CA ILE A 23 9.93 -0.42 22.06
C ILE A 23 8.73 0.09 22.86
N ILE A 24 7.54 0.05 22.25
CA ILE A 24 6.31 0.49 22.91
C ILE A 24 5.17 -0.51 22.70
N GLN A 25 4.33 -0.70 23.72
CA GLN A 25 3.13 -1.52 23.62
C GLN A 25 1.99 -0.74 22.97
N ALA A 26 1.15 -1.45 22.23
CA ALA A 26 -0.05 -0.88 21.67
C ALA A 26 -1.24 -1.85 21.74
N ILE A 27 -2.45 -1.29 21.74
CA ILE A 27 -3.71 -2.03 21.70
C ILE A 27 -4.63 -1.46 20.62
N ALA A 28 -5.28 -2.37 19.88
CA ALA A 28 -6.32 -2.05 18.91
C ALA A 28 -7.63 -2.74 19.32
N TRP A 29 -8.60 -1.94 19.73
CA TRP A 29 -9.85 -2.44 20.30
C TRP A 29 -10.77 -2.99 19.23
N ARG A 30 -11.23 -4.23 19.42
CA ARG A 30 -12.17 -4.96 18.55
C ARG A 30 -11.64 -5.17 17.13
N TRP A 31 -10.33 -5.26 16.96
CA TRP A 31 -9.69 -5.40 15.65
C TRP A 31 -9.41 -6.85 15.24
N GLY A 32 -9.97 -7.85 15.93
CA GLY A 32 -9.72 -9.27 15.66
C GLY A 32 -9.85 -9.67 14.19
N ASP A 33 -10.82 -9.10 13.45
CA ASP A 33 -11.05 -9.38 12.03
C ASP A 33 -9.92 -8.90 11.10
N TYR A 34 -9.07 -7.99 11.57
CA TYR A 34 -7.90 -7.48 10.84
C TYR A 34 -6.61 -8.26 11.17
N PHE A 35 -6.68 -9.28 12.04
CA PHE A 35 -5.52 -10.08 12.40
C PHE A 35 -5.20 -11.12 11.32
N PRO A 36 -3.92 -11.34 10.96
CA PRO A 36 -2.72 -10.65 11.46
C PRO A 36 -2.43 -9.35 10.69
N LEU A 37 -1.97 -8.32 11.41
CA LEU A 37 -1.47 -7.08 10.78
C LEU A 37 -0.13 -7.32 10.06
N PRO A 38 0.21 -6.56 8.99
CA PRO A 38 1.52 -6.59 8.33
C PRO A 38 2.68 -6.30 9.29
N SER A 39 3.91 -6.67 8.93
CA SER A 39 5.10 -6.47 9.79
C SER A 39 5.58 -5.02 9.88
N VAL A 40 5.24 -4.18 8.90
CA VAL A 40 5.51 -2.74 8.88
C VAL A 40 4.22 -2.05 8.47
N VAL A 41 3.86 -1.00 9.19
CA VAL A 41 2.63 -0.21 8.96
C VAL A 41 2.87 1.25 9.31
N ASP A 42 2.07 2.12 8.73
CA ASP A 42 1.83 3.45 9.29
C ASP A 42 0.63 3.36 10.24
N ILE A 43 0.70 4.06 11.36
CA ILE A 43 -0.30 4.01 12.43
C ILE A 43 -0.84 5.39 12.74
N ALA A 44 -2.14 5.45 13.02
CA ALA A 44 -2.77 6.58 13.71
C ALA A 44 -3.09 6.10 15.14
N TYR A 45 -2.68 6.87 16.14
CA TYR A 45 -2.80 6.47 17.53
C TYR A 45 -3.11 7.65 18.46
N LYS A 46 -3.63 7.33 19.64
CA LYS A 46 -3.59 8.21 20.81
C LYS A 46 -2.72 7.57 21.89
N MET A 47 -1.99 8.40 22.62
CA MET A 47 -1.24 7.94 23.78
C MET A 47 -2.19 7.78 24.97
N ARG A 48 -2.00 6.72 25.75
CA ARG A 48 -2.76 6.49 26.98
C ARG A 48 -1.85 5.99 28.09
N GLU A 49 -2.23 6.31 29.31
CA GLU A 49 -1.68 5.65 30.49
C GLU A 49 -2.41 4.31 30.69
N ASN A 50 -1.65 3.27 31.00
CA ASN A 50 -2.17 1.97 31.38
C ASN A 50 -1.67 1.65 32.79
N THR A 51 -2.58 1.75 33.76
CA THR A 51 -2.33 1.39 35.15
C THR A 51 -2.80 -0.04 35.41
N TRP A 52 -1.86 -0.93 35.69
CA TRP A 52 -2.15 -2.32 36.06
C TRP A 52 -1.32 -2.72 37.27
N ASN A 53 -1.97 -3.27 38.30
CA ASN A 53 -1.34 -3.70 39.54
C ASN A 53 -0.44 -2.63 40.21
N GLY A 54 -0.89 -1.37 40.20
CA GLY A 54 -0.15 -0.25 40.78
C GLY A 54 1.03 0.27 39.94
N GLN A 55 1.31 -0.34 38.78
CA GLN A 55 2.29 0.16 37.82
C GLN A 55 1.60 0.89 36.67
N SER A 56 2.03 2.11 36.38
CA SER A 56 1.59 2.88 35.23
C SER A 56 2.66 2.86 34.14
N ASN A 57 2.25 2.52 32.93
CA ASN A 57 3.09 2.63 31.73
C ASN A 57 2.34 3.35 30.62
N ILE A 58 3.07 3.98 29.71
CA ILE A 58 2.50 4.53 28.48
C ILE A 58 2.25 3.39 27.49
N GLU A 59 1.06 3.36 26.92
CA GLU A 59 0.64 2.44 25.84
C GLU A 59 0.00 3.27 24.72
N LEU A 60 0.09 2.79 23.47
CA LEU A 60 -0.59 3.41 22.34
C LEU A 60 -1.93 2.73 22.09
N GLU A 61 -3.00 3.50 21.93
CA GLU A 61 -4.26 3.00 21.40
C GLU A 61 -4.36 3.31 19.91
N LEU A 62 -4.47 2.27 19.10
CA LEU A 62 -4.54 2.37 17.65
C LEU A 62 -5.94 2.78 17.21
N LEU A 63 -6.00 3.85 16.42
CA LEU A 63 -7.20 4.39 15.77
C LEU A 63 -7.29 3.98 14.31
N GLY A 64 -6.14 3.72 13.68
CA GLY A 64 -6.04 3.36 12.26
C GLY A 64 -4.69 2.75 11.91
N VAL A 65 -4.67 1.88 10.91
CA VAL A 65 -3.45 1.33 10.31
C VAL A 65 -3.57 1.40 8.80
N ARG A 66 -2.45 1.66 8.14
CA ARG A 66 -2.34 1.53 6.69
C ARG A 66 -1.01 0.89 6.34
N LEU A 67 -0.93 0.31 5.15
CA LEU A 67 0.35 -0.14 4.62
C LEU A 67 1.29 1.06 4.51
N PRO A 68 2.58 0.90 4.87
CA PRO A 68 3.54 1.97 4.75
C PRO A 68 3.62 2.35 3.29
N MET A 69 3.51 3.64 3.04
CA MET A 69 3.68 4.15 1.69
C MET A 69 5.16 3.98 1.34
N GLU A 70 5.46 3.25 0.27
CA GLU A 70 6.84 3.15 -0.18
C GLU A 70 7.32 4.52 -0.62
N VAL A 71 8.09 5.16 0.26
CA VAL A 71 8.74 6.42 -0.03
C VAL A 71 9.88 6.09 -0.99
N SER A 72 9.57 6.08 -2.29
CA SER A 72 10.59 6.23 -3.32
C SER A 72 11.32 7.54 -3.04
N ARG A 73 12.49 7.43 -2.40
CA ARG A 73 13.46 8.53 -2.31
C ARG A 73 13.86 8.85 -3.74
N ASN A 74 13.16 9.79 -4.36
CA ASN A 74 13.57 10.64 -5.48
C ASN A 74 12.32 11.25 -6.11
N SER A 75 11.81 12.32 -5.53
CA SER A 75 11.16 13.42 -6.24
C SER A 75 11.00 14.58 -5.27
N GLN A 76 11.87 15.58 -5.40
CA GLN A 76 11.60 16.90 -4.86
C GLN A 76 10.37 17.46 -5.60
N THR A 77 9.56 18.22 -4.86
CA THR A 77 8.34 18.96 -5.22
C THR A 77 7.00 18.24 -5.01
N SER A 78 6.29 18.74 -3.99
CA SER A 78 4.83 18.71 -3.73
C SER A 78 4.34 17.77 -2.61
N PRO A 79 3.65 18.30 -1.57
CA PRO A 79 3.19 17.57 -0.39
C PRO A 79 1.83 16.89 -0.61
N GLU A 80 1.73 15.98 -1.57
CA GLU A 80 0.53 15.18 -1.82
C GLU A 80 0.97 13.74 -2.11
N ASN A 81 1.24 12.97 -1.05
CA ASN A 81 1.66 11.56 -1.11
C ASN A 81 0.50 10.67 -1.62
N PHE A 82 0.24 10.74 -2.91
CA PHE A 82 -0.41 9.73 -3.72
C PHE A 82 0.60 9.26 -4.77
N PRO A 83 0.60 7.98 -5.19
CA PRO A 83 1.39 7.57 -6.34
C PRO A 83 1.01 8.52 -7.49
N GLN A 84 1.99 9.17 -8.12
CA GLN A 84 1.75 10.22 -9.12
C GLN A 84 0.80 9.68 -10.18
N LYS A 85 -0.48 10.04 -10.02
CA LYS A 85 -1.58 9.49 -10.78
C LYS A 85 -1.79 10.44 -11.94
N VAL A 86 -1.41 10.01 -13.13
CA VAL A 86 -1.47 10.84 -14.33
C VAL A 86 -2.55 10.33 -15.26
N GLU A 87 -3.43 11.23 -15.68
CA GLU A 87 -4.39 10.97 -16.74
C GLU A 87 -3.75 11.13 -18.11
N PHE A 88 -4.07 10.23 -19.03
CA PHE A 88 -3.60 10.28 -20.40
C PHE A 88 -4.64 9.68 -21.34
N TYR A 89 -4.52 9.99 -22.63
CA TYR A 89 -5.40 9.46 -23.66
C TYR A 89 -4.64 8.51 -24.57
N TYR A 90 -5.27 7.38 -24.89
CA TYR A 90 -4.77 6.46 -25.89
C TYR A 90 -5.95 5.98 -26.75
N ASN A 91 -5.82 6.08 -28.07
CA ASN A 91 -6.91 5.80 -29.02
C ASN A 91 -8.22 6.51 -28.66
N ASN A 92 -8.15 7.79 -28.30
CA ASN A 92 -9.27 8.63 -27.88
C ASN A 92 -10.06 8.10 -26.66
N ARG A 93 -9.43 7.25 -25.84
CA ARG A 93 -10.00 6.75 -24.59
C ARG A 93 -9.20 7.29 -23.40
N PRO A 94 -9.86 7.75 -22.33
CA PRO A 94 -9.17 8.20 -21.14
C PRO A 94 -8.67 7.00 -20.34
N TYR A 95 -7.44 7.12 -19.87
CA TYR A 95 -6.79 6.20 -18.96
C TYR A 95 -6.17 6.98 -17.81
N THR A 96 -5.87 6.25 -16.76
CA THR A 96 -5.03 6.75 -15.70
C THR A 96 -3.90 5.79 -15.44
N CYS A 97 -2.68 6.29 -15.30
CA CYS A 97 -1.55 5.48 -14.89
C CYS A 97 -0.93 5.96 -13.59
N SER A 98 -0.28 5.05 -12.88
CA SER A 98 0.54 5.34 -11.72
C SER A 98 1.62 4.28 -11.54
N LEU A 99 2.77 4.69 -10.99
CA LEU A 99 3.87 3.79 -10.66
C LEU A 99 3.90 3.54 -9.16
N TYR A 100 3.95 2.26 -8.77
CA TYR A 100 4.11 1.83 -7.40
C TYR A 100 5.50 1.21 -7.21
N GLN A 101 6.15 1.56 -6.12
CA GLN A 101 7.32 0.85 -5.61
C GLN A 101 6.84 -0.13 -4.54
N MET A 102 7.30 -1.38 -4.61
CA MET A 102 7.04 -2.47 -3.66
C MET A 102 8.36 -3.23 -3.41
N GLY A 103 9.17 -2.76 -2.46
CA GLY A 103 10.55 -3.14 -2.22
C GLY A 103 11.41 -2.77 -3.42
N ASP A 104 12.11 -3.75 -3.99
CA ASP A 104 12.88 -3.58 -5.23
C ASP A 104 12.04 -3.69 -6.50
N VAL A 105 10.73 -3.96 -6.37
CA VAL A 105 9.83 -4.14 -7.50
C VAL A 105 9.13 -2.83 -7.86
N GLN A 106 9.24 -2.43 -9.12
CA GLN A 106 8.43 -1.35 -9.70
C GLN A 106 7.23 -1.94 -10.43
N GLU A 107 6.02 -1.53 -10.06
CA GLU A 107 4.77 -1.95 -10.69
C GLU A 107 4.04 -0.76 -11.32
N LEU A 108 3.93 -0.75 -12.65
CA LEU A 108 3.10 0.18 -13.39
C LEU A 108 1.65 -0.32 -13.37
N ARG A 109 0.71 0.57 -13.04
CA ARG A 109 -0.72 0.30 -13.12
C ARG A 109 -1.39 1.26 -14.08
N ILE A 110 -2.14 0.72 -15.03
CA ILE A 110 -2.93 1.48 -16.01
C ILE A 110 -4.40 1.11 -15.86
N ARG A 111 -5.23 2.06 -15.48
CA ARG A 111 -6.68 1.91 -15.32
C ARG A 111 -7.41 2.49 -16.52
N ASN A 112 -8.39 1.75 -17.04
CA ASN A 112 -9.31 2.25 -18.07
C ASN A 112 -10.62 2.79 -17.45
N SER A 113 -11.46 3.43 -18.27
CA SER A 113 -12.78 3.95 -17.85
C SER A 113 -13.76 2.89 -17.34
N ARG A 114 -13.55 1.61 -17.64
CA ARG A 114 -14.36 0.48 -17.14
C ARG A 114 -13.92 0.00 -15.75
N GLY A 115 -12.89 0.61 -15.18
CA GLY A 115 -12.30 0.23 -13.89
C GLY A 115 -11.40 -1.00 -13.93
N GLU A 116 -11.08 -1.53 -15.11
CA GLU A 116 -10.07 -2.58 -15.25
C GLU A 116 -8.68 -1.98 -15.14
N VAL A 117 -7.79 -2.71 -14.47
CA VAL A 117 -6.40 -2.32 -14.23
C VAL A 117 -5.48 -3.34 -14.88
N LEU A 118 -4.57 -2.86 -15.70
CA LEU A 118 -3.40 -3.60 -16.16
C LEU A 118 -2.24 -3.29 -15.21
N ALA A 119 -1.77 -4.30 -14.47
CA ALA A 119 -0.63 -4.21 -13.56
C ALA A 119 0.58 -4.94 -14.15
N ILE A 120 1.74 -4.27 -14.17
CA ILE A 120 2.93 -4.72 -14.89
C ILE A 120 4.15 -4.46 -14.02
N GLN A 121 4.90 -5.49 -13.71
CA GLN A 121 6.16 -5.34 -12.99
C GLN A 121 7.30 -5.08 -13.99
N LYS A 122 8.21 -4.16 -13.64
CA LYS A 122 9.36 -3.81 -14.48
C LYS A 122 10.18 -5.06 -14.80
N GLY A 123 10.51 -5.23 -16.08
CA GLY A 123 11.23 -6.39 -16.60
C GLY A 123 10.36 -7.62 -16.88
N GLN A 124 9.09 -7.63 -16.49
CA GLN A 124 8.18 -8.75 -16.76
C GLN A 124 7.43 -8.56 -18.08
N LYS A 125 7.31 -9.65 -18.84
CA LYS A 125 6.50 -9.70 -20.08
C LYS A 125 5.06 -10.13 -19.84
N ILE A 126 4.73 -10.58 -18.63
CA ILE A 126 3.38 -10.96 -18.23
C ILE A 126 2.85 -9.93 -17.25
N GLY A 127 1.68 -9.37 -17.56
CA GLY A 127 0.93 -8.46 -16.71
C GLY A 127 -0.36 -9.11 -16.21
N LEU A 128 -1.01 -8.47 -15.25
CA LEU A 128 -2.31 -8.87 -14.71
C LEU A 128 -3.37 -7.84 -15.13
N LEU A 129 -4.42 -8.29 -15.82
CA LEU A 129 -5.53 -7.45 -16.27
C LEU A 129 -6.83 -7.83 -15.57
N GLY A 130 -7.40 -6.92 -14.78
CA GLY A 130 -8.71 -7.15 -14.15
C GLY A 130 -9.14 -6.02 -13.21
N LYS A 131 -10.34 -6.14 -12.62
CA LYS A 131 -10.84 -5.19 -11.61
C LYS A 131 -10.24 -5.45 -10.22
N THR A 132 -9.90 -6.70 -9.93
CA THR A 132 -9.26 -7.14 -8.68
C THR A 132 -8.17 -8.15 -9.01
N ARG A 133 -7.20 -8.32 -8.11
CA ARG A 133 -6.08 -9.25 -8.31
C ARG A 133 -6.53 -10.71 -8.39
N ASN A 134 -7.55 -11.10 -7.62
CA ASN A 134 -8.06 -12.47 -7.57
C ASN A 134 -8.72 -12.93 -8.87
N ASN A 135 -9.29 -12.01 -9.66
CA ASN A 135 -9.92 -12.31 -10.95
C ASN A 135 -9.14 -11.71 -12.13
N ALA A 136 -7.87 -11.35 -11.92
CA ALA A 136 -7.05 -10.77 -12.97
C ALA A 136 -6.56 -11.88 -13.91
N LYS A 137 -6.72 -11.65 -15.21
CA LYS A 137 -6.18 -12.53 -16.25
C LYS A 137 -4.72 -12.19 -16.50
N GLN A 138 -3.89 -13.21 -16.64
CA GLN A 138 -2.53 -13.02 -17.13
C GLN A 138 -2.57 -12.64 -18.62
N VAL A 139 -1.85 -11.58 -18.98
CA VAL A 139 -1.76 -11.10 -20.36
C VAL A 139 -0.31 -10.89 -20.75
N ASN A 140 0.04 -11.22 -22.00
CA ASN A 140 1.37 -10.92 -22.53
C ASN A 140 1.42 -9.44 -22.93
N VAL A 141 2.24 -8.67 -22.24
CA VAL A 141 2.33 -7.21 -22.46
C VAL A 141 3.25 -6.84 -23.61
N SER A 142 3.93 -7.84 -24.20
CA SER A 142 4.72 -7.68 -25.42
C SER A 142 3.84 -7.60 -26.67
N ASP A 143 2.55 -7.99 -26.57
CA ASP A 143 1.60 -7.80 -27.65
C ASP A 143 1.45 -6.31 -27.97
N ALA A 144 1.43 -5.95 -29.25
CA ALA A 144 1.40 -4.56 -29.72
C ALA A 144 0.31 -3.70 -29.04
N ARG A 145 -0.85 -4.30 -28.75
CA ARG A 145 -1.97 -3.63 -28.08
C ARG A 145 -1.62 -3.11 -26.69
N PHE A 146 -0.88 -3.88 -25.91
CA PHE A 146 -0.46 -3.51 -24.56
C PHE A 146 0.83 -2.71 -24.60
N PHE A 147 1.78 -3.09 -25.45
CA PHE A 147 3.06 -2.40 -25.59
C PHE A 147 2.88 -0.90 -25.88
N ASN A 148 2.04 -0.54 -26.85
CA ASN A 148 1.79 0.86 -27.18
C ASN A 148 1.08 1.62 -26.05
N LEU A 149 0.11 0.97 -25.39
CA LEU A 149 -0.57 1.56 -24.23
C LEU A 149 0.41 1.84 -23.07
N ILE A 150 1.35 0.93 -22.84
CA ILE A 150 2.39 1.07 -21.80
C ILE A 150 3.34 2.20 -22.15
N LYS A 151 3.75 2.30 -23.42
CA LYS A 151 4.61 3.37 -23.90
C LYS A 151 3.99 4.75 -23.66
N GLU A 152 2.70 4.92 -23.98
CA GLU A 152 1.99 6.19 -23.71
C GLU A 152 1.87 6.47 -22.21
N ALA A 153 1.60 5.45 -21.39
CA ALA A 153 1.55 5.59 -19.94
C ALA A 153 2.91 6.01 -19.34
N MET A 154 4.01 5.42 -19.81
CA MET A 154 5.36 5.79 -19.36
C MET A 154 5.71 7.24 -19.77
N SER A 155 5.39 7.61 -21.01
CA SER A 155 5.54 9.00 -21.50
C SER A 155 4.76 10.00 -20.62
N ALA A 156 3.52 9.68 -20.26
CA ALA A 156 2.69 10.51 -19.38
C ALA A 156 3.30 10.66 -17.97
N LEU A 157 3.96 9.61 -17.46
CA LEU A 157 4.70 9.64 -16.19
C LEU A 157 6.08 10.32 -16.30
N LYS A 158 6.51 10.72 -17.51
CA LYS A 158 7.83 11.27 -17.81
C LYS A 158 8.98 10.30 -17.45
N LEU A 159 8.76 9.01 -17.73
CA LEU A 159 9.70 7.91 -17.49
C LEU A 159 10.24 7.30 -18.78
#